data_AF-A0A9D2U668-F1
#
_entry.id   AF-A0A9D2U668-F1
#
_cell.length_a   1.000
_cell.length_b   1.000
_cell.length_c   1.000
_cell.angle_alpha   90.00
_cell.angle_beta   90.00
_cell.angle_gamma   90.00
#
_symmetry.space_group_name_H-M   'P 1'
#
loop_
_entity.id
_entity.type
_entity.pdbx_description
1 polymer ?
#
loop_
_entity_poly.entity_id
_entity_poly.type
_entity_poly.pdbx_seq_one_letter_code
_entity_poly.pdbx_strand_id
1 'polypeptide(L)'
;MKKRIIIAVVIILFIIAGYLLYWKYPSGRDTMSWARSLRVEDVEKIELIVQPSDENERYKLLSQEEMDAAVKLINKSHGKYVEEPEPVTGLSRLLIVTMADGNIHKVSYGGYLTIDGDSYMDHPGGYSEEGGILGTGEKSVPEY
;
A
#
# COMPACT_ATOMS: atom_id res chain seq x y z
N MET A 1 -37.33 -37.30 10.21
CA MET A 1 -36.95 -36.40 9.09
C MET A 1 -36.83 -34.94 9.50
N LYS A 2 -37.88 -34.31 10.07
CA LYS A 2 -37.89 -32.87 10.43
C LYS A 2 -36.69 -32.41 11.28
N LYS A 3 -36.28 -33.17 12.31
CA LYS A 3 -35.11 -32.84 13.17
C LYS A 3 -33.78 -32.81 12.41
N ARG A 4 -33.56 -33.71 11.43
CA ARG A 4 -32.33 -33.75 10.63
C ARG A 4 -32.26 -32.58 9.64
N ILE A 5 -33.41 -32.17 9.10
CA ILE A 5 -33.53 -30.99 8.24
C ILE A 5 -33.24 -29.71 9.04
N ILE A 6 -33.79 -29.58 10.25
CA ILE A 6 -33.52 -28.44 11.13
C ILE A 6 -32.03 -28.34 11.47
N ILE A 7 -31.38 -29.46 11.80
CA ILE A 7 -29.93 -29.48 12.10
C ILE A 7 -29.12 -29.04 10.89
N ALA A 8 -29.43 -29.54 9.69
CA ALA A 8 -28.73 -29.15 8.46
C ALA A 8 -28.88 -27.65 8.15
N VAL A 9 -30.09 -27.09 8.32
CA VAL A 9 -30.35 -25.66 8.13
C VAL A 9 -29.57 -24.81 9.13
N VAL A 10 -29.50 -25.22 10.39
CA VAL A 10 -28.73 -24.52 11.43
C VAL A 10 -27.23 -24.53 11.10
N ILE A 11 -26.68 -25.66 10.66
CA ILE A 11 -25.27 -25.75 10.25
C ILE A 11 -24.98 -24.81 9.08
N ILE A 12 -25.84 -24.81 8.05
CA ILE A 12 -25.69 -23.91 6.90
C ILE A 12 -25.76 -22.44 7.33
N LEU A 13 -26.66 -22.07 8.23
CA LEU A 13 -26.74 -20.70 8.76
C LEU A 13 -25.48 -20.31 9.54
N PHE A 14 -24.88 -21.21 10.30
CA PHE A 14 -23.61 -20.95 10.99
C PHE A 14 -22.44 -20.80 10.02
N ILE A 15 -22.38 -21.59 8.95
CA ILE A 15 -21.35 -21.45 7.90
C ILE A 15 -21.51 -20.10 7.19
N ILE A 16 -22.73 -19.72 6.81
CA ILE A 16 -23.02 -18.43 6.17
C ILE A 16 -22.69 -17.28 7.12
N ALA A 17 -23.10 -17.35 8.39
CA ALA A 17 -22.77 -16.33 9.38
C ALA A 17 -21.26 -16.23 9.59
N GLY A 18 -20.54 -17.35 9.66
CA GLY A 18 -19.08 -17.39 9.75
C GLY A 18 -18.40 -16.77 8.53
N TYR A 19 -18.89 -17.05 7.33
CA TYR A 19 -18.39 -16.46 6.09
C TYR A 19 -18.65 -14.94 6.02
N LEU A 20 -19.85 -14.50 6.41
CA LEU A 20 -20.19 -13.07 6.49
C LEU A 20 -19.37 -12.34 7.57
N LEU A 21 -19.10 -12.99 8.70
CA LEU A 21 -18.23 -12.46 9.74
C LEU A 21 -16.78 -12.39 9.26
N TYR A 22 -16.28 -13.42 8.57
CA TYR A 22 -14.95 -13.43 7.98
C TYR A 22 -14.76 -12.28 6.97
N TRP A 23 -15.78 -11.99 6.16
CA TRP A 23 -15.72 -10.85 5.24
C TRP A 23 -15.87 -9.49 5.93
N LYS A 24 -16.59 -9.44 7.07
CA LYS A 24 -16.83 -8.21 7.83
C LYS A 24 -15.68 -7.84 8.78
N TYR A 25 -14.86 -8.81 9.19
CA TYR A 25 -13.65 -8.59 9.98
C TYR A 25 -12.44 -8.53 9.05
N PRO A 26 -11.88 -7.34 8.75
CA PRO A 26 -10.65 -7.25 7.99
C PRO A 26 -9.53 -7.92 8.80
N SER A 27 -9.19 -9.14 8.43
CA SER A 27 -8.08 -9.91 8.97
C SER A 27 -6.78 -9.28 8.52
N GLY A 28 -6.32 -8.25 9.23
CA GLY A 28 -5.29 -7.35 8.70
C GLY A 28 -5.88 -6.48 7.59
N ARG A 29 -5.44 -5.23 7.49
CA ARG A 29 -5.90 -4.39 6.38
C ARG A 29 -5.32 -4.91 5.07
N ASP A 30 -6.18 -5.03 4.06
CA ASP A 30 -5.81 -5.57 2.75
C ASP A 30 -4.63 -4.79 2.14
N THR A 31 -4.53 -3.48 2.41
CA THR A 31 -3.46 -2.60 1.93
C THR A 31 -2.07 -2.98 2.46
N MET A 32 -1.93 -3.27 3.76
CA MET A 32 -0.65 -3.70 4.35
C MET A 32 -0.27 -5.11 3.88
N SER A 33 -1.25 -6.01 3.77
CA SER A 33 -1.02 -7.36 3.28
C SER A 33 -0.58 -7.35 1.82
N TRP A 34 -1.25 -6.56 0.98
CA TRP A 34 -0.88 -6.29 -0.41
C TRP A 34 0.57 -5.81 -0.49
N ALA A 35 0.92 -4.75 0.25
CA ALA A 35 2.25 -4.14 0.20
C ALA A 35 3.36 -5.14 0.54
N ARG A 36 3.14 -6.06 1.48
CA ARG A 36 4.12 -7.10 1.87
C ARG A 36 4.22 -8.28 0.90
N SER A 37 3.16 -8.49 0.12
CA SER A 37 3.07 -9.54 -0.89
C SER A 37 3.37 -9.04 -2.29
N LEU A 38 3.75 -7.76 -2.44
CA LEU A 38 3.97 -7.14 -3.73
C LEU A 38 5.17 -7.79 -4.42
N ARG A 39 4.97 -8.04 -5.70
CA ARG A 39 5.83 -8.83 -6.56
C ARG A 39 6.18 -8.00 -7.78
N VAL A 40 7.47 -7.81 -8.04
CA VAL A 40 7.93 -6.94 -9.14
C VAL A 40 7.48 -7.46 -10.50
N GLU A 41 7.24 -8.77 -10.62
CA GLU A 41 6.74 -9.40 -11.85
C GLU A 41 5.29 -9.00 -12.17
N ASP A 42 4.53 -8.61 -11.16
CA ASP A 42 3.13 -8.18 -11.32
C ASP A 42 3.03 -6.65 -11.57
N VAL A 43 4.15 -5.93 -11.57
CA VAL A 43 4.19 -4.47 -11.73
C VAL A 43 4.53 -4.10 -13.18
N GLU A 44 3.70 -3.24 -13.78
CA GLU A 44 3.95 -2.68 -15.12
C GLU A 44 4.93 -1.50 -15.06
N LYS A 45 4.72 -0.56 -14.13
CA LYS A 45 5.60 0.60 -13.93
C LYS A 45 5.46 1.18 -12.53
N ILE A 46 6.48 1.88 -12.08
CA ILE A 46 6.45 2.67 -10.85
C ILE A 46 6.89 4.10 -11.14
N GLU A 47 6.08 5.05 -10.72
CA GLU A 47 6.36 6.47 -10.82
C GLU A 47 6.65 7.02 -9.42
N LEU A 48 7.76 7.71 -9.26
CA LEU A 48 8.17 8.37 -8.03
C LEU A 48 7.91 9.87 -8.13
N ILE A 49 7.24 10.42 -7.12
CA ILE A 49 7.03 11.84 -6.92
C ILE A 49 7.65 12.24 -5.58
N VAL A 50 8.56 13.21 -5.58
CA VAL A 50 9.26 13.72 -4.38
C VAL A 50 8.83 15.15 -4.08
N GLN A 51 8.48 15.43 -2.83
CA GLN A 51 8.15 16.76 -2.33
C GLN A 51 8.76 16.98 -0.94
N PRO A 52 9.09 18.22 -0.52
CA PRO A 52 9.25 19.37 -1.40
C PRO A 52 10.48 19.16 -2.30
N SER A 53 10.35 19.50 -3.58
CA SER A 53 11.42 19.56 -4.58
C SER A 53 11.05 20.64 -5.60
N ASP A 54 12.02 21.12 -6.39
CA ASP A 54 11.76 22.05 -7.49
C ASP A 54 10.78 21.43 -8.47
N GLU A 55 9.84 22.22 -9.02
CA GLU A 55 8.74 21.69 -9.85
C GLU A 55 9.20 20.84 -11.03
N ASN A 56 10.39 21.13 -11.56
CA ASN A 56 11.00 20.42 -12.67
C ASN A 56 11.82 19.19 -12.24
N GLU A 57 11.88 18.88 -10.96
CA GLU A 57 12.70 17.81 -10.36
C GLU A 57 11.88 16.99 -9.33
N ARG A 58 10.57 16.82 -9.59
CA ARG A 58 9.66 16.08 -8.70
C ARG A 58 9.43 14.64 -9.15
N TYR A 59 9.42 14.40 -10.44
CA TYR A 59 8.97 13.16 -11.05
C TYR A 59 10.13 12.32 -11.56
N LYS A 60 10.01 11.01 -11.38
CA LYS A 60 10.88 10.02 -12.00
C LYS A 60 10.08 8.77 -12.34
N LEU A 61 10.20 8.31 -13.57
CA LEU A 61 9.77 6.96 -13.94
C LEU A 61 10.91 6.00 -13.58
N LEU A 62 10.65 5.03 -12.72
CA LEU A 62 11.68 4.12 -12.25
C LEU A 62 12.10 3.15 -13.36
N SER A 63 13.41 2.90 -13.46
CA SER A 63 13.95 1.79 -14.25
C SER A 63 13.63 0.44 -13.62
N GLN A 64 13.84 -0.67 -14.34
CA GLN A 64 13.56 -2.01 -13.82
C GLN A 64 14.33 -2.33 -12.52
N GLU A 65 15.58 -1.89 -12.42
CA GLU A 65 16.42 -2.09 -11.23
C GLU A 65 15.89 -1.28 -10.04
N GLU A 66 15.44 -0.05 -10.29
CA GLU A 66 14.84 0.82 -9.28
C GLU A 66 13.45 0.36 -8.87
N MET A 67 12.69 -0.26 -9.78
CA MET A 67 11.42 -0.90 -9.48
C MET A 67 11.61 -2.07 -8.51
N ASP A 68 12.61 -2.92 -8.72
CA ASP A 68 12.94 -4.00 -7.78
C ASP A 68 13.32 -3.44 -6.39
N ALA A 69 14.11 -2.37 -6.35
CA ALA A 69 14.43 -1.68 -5.10
C ALA A 69 13.19 -1.08 -4.42
N ALA A 70 12.29 -0.46 -5.18
CA ALA A 70 11.04 0.10 -4.68
C ALA A 70 10.12 -0.98 -4.14
N VAL A 71 9.95 -2.11 -4.85
CA VAL A 71 9.16 -3.25 -4.38
C VAL A 71 9.74 -3.83 -3.10
N LYS A 72 11.07 -3.96 -2.99
CA LYS A 72 11.73 -4.39 -1.74
C LYS A 72 11.46 -3.43 -0.59
N LEU A 73 11.45 -2.12 -0.84
CA LEU A 73 11.11 -1.12 0.16
C LEU A 73 9.63 -1.22 0.58
N ILE A 74 8.71 -1.33 -0.38
CA ILE A 74 7.28 -1.53 -0.11
C ILE A 74 7.06 -2.83 0.68
N ASN A 75 7.75 -3.91 0.35
CA ASN A 75 7.62 -5.21 1.03
C ASN A 75 8.05 -5.16 2.50
N LYS A 76 8.92 -4.22 2.88
CA LYS A 76 9.26 -4.04 4.30
C LYS A 76 8.08 -3.50 5.12
N SER A 77 7.07 -2.90 4.47
CA SER A 77 5.94 -2.15 5.07
C SER A 77 5.51 -2.68 6.43
N HIS A 78 5.46 -1.79 7.42
CA HIS A 78 5.05 -2.11 8.79
C HIS A 78 4.58 -0.85 9.49
N GLY A 79 3.93 -1.03 10.63
CA GLY A 79 3.42 0.07 11.43
C GLY A 79 2.07 -0.29 12.03
N LYS A 80 1.67 0.49 13.03
CA LYS A 80 0.33 0.40 13.60
C LYS A 80 -0.58 1.34 12.80
N TYR A 81 -1.77 0.86 12.43
CA TYR A 81 -2.77 1.68 11.76
C TYR A 81 -3.15 2.91 12.60
N VAL A 82 -3.37 4.03 11.92
CA VAL A 82 -3.79 5.31 12.47
C VAL A 82 -5.00 5.78 11.69
N GLU A 83 -6.13 5.96 12.38
CA GLU A 83 -7.41 6.31 11.74
C GLU A 83 -7.45 7.77 11.27
N GLU A 84 -6.93 8.67 12.10
CA GLU A 84 -6.87 10.10 11.84
C GLU A 84 -5.42 10.54 12.06
N PRO A 85 -4.55 10.39 11.05
CA PRO A 85 -3.16 10.84 11.15
C PRO A 85 -3.10 12.36 11.23
N GLU A 86 -2.28 12.89 12.14
CA GLU A 86 -2.01 14.32 12.20
C GLU A 86 -1.30 14.79 10.91
N PRO A 87 -1.58 16.00 10.40
CA PRO A 87 -0.84 16.53 9.26
C PRO A 87 0.66 16.60 9.54
N VAL A 88 1.46 15.90 8.75
CA VAL A 88 2.92 15.96 8.86
C VAL A 88 3.48 16.88 7.78
N THR A 89 4.39 17.75 8.18
CA THR A 89 5.15 18.61 7.26
C THR A 89 6.54 18.04 7.08
N GLY A 90 7.03 18.00 5.84
CA GLY A 90 8.37 17.49 5.56
C GLY A 90 8.48 16.87 4.18
N LEU A 91 9.59 16.16 3.97
CA LEU A 91 9.83 15.44 2.74
C LEU A 91 8.89 14.24 2.63
N SER A 92 8.10 14.22 1.57
CA SER A 92 7.28 13.11 1.14
C SER A 92 7.77 12.50 -0.17
N ARG A 93 7.58 11.19 -0.29
CA ARG A 93 7.85 10.39 -1.48
C ARG A 93 6.61 9.57 -1.76
N LEU A 94 5.99 9.81 -2.91
CA LEU A 94 4.83 9.06 -3.38
C LEU A 94 5.27 8.14 -4.51
N LEU A 95 5.04 6.85 -4.34
CA LEU A 95 5.11 5.83 -5.38
C LEU A 95 3.72 5.57 -5.92
N ILE A 96 3.56 5.72 -7.24
CA ILE A 96 2.38 5.29 -7.98
C ILE A 96 2.77 3.99 -8.68
N VAL A 97 2.19 2.88 -8.23
CA VAL A 97 2.46 1.54 -8.74
C VAL A 97 1.33 1.16 -9.68
N THR A 98 1.62 1.06 -10.98
CA THR A 98 0.68 0.52 -11.96
C THR A 98 0.96 -0.96 -12.12
N MET A 99 -0.02 -1.79 -11.82
CA MET A 99 0.04 -3.25 -11.91
C MET A 99 -0.24 -3.70 -13.36
N ALA A 100 0.25 -4.89 -13.73
CA ALA A 100 0.06 -5.46 -15.07
C ALA A 100 -1.42 -5.75 -15.41
N ASP A 101 -2.30 -5.85 -14.41
CA ASP A 101 -3.74 -5.98 -14.58
C ASP A 101 -4.48 -4.64 -14.71
N GLY A 102 -3.74 -3.52 -14.67
CA GLY A 102 -4.25 -2.15 -14.77
C GLY A 102 -4.66 -1.53 -13.43
N ASN A 103 -4.57 -2.25 -12.31
CA ASN A 103 -4.82 -1.66 -10.99
C ASN A 103 -3.71 -0.67 -10.61
N ILE A 104 -4.07 0.40 -9.90
CA ILE A 104 -3.12 1.41 -9.46
C ILE A 104 -3.14 1.49 -7.94
N HIS A 105 -1.96 1.37 -7.34
CA HIS A 105 -1.76 1.54 -5.91
C HIS A 105 -0.87 2.74 -5.63
N LYS A 106 -1.11 3.41 -4.51
CA LYS A 106 -0.36 4.58 -4.05
C LYS A 106 0.29 4.30 -2.72
N VAL A 107 1.62 4.37 -2.68
CA VAL A 107 2.41 4.22 -1.45
C VAL A 107 3.15 5.52 -1.17
N SER A 108 2.86 6.17 -0.05
CA SER A 108 3.53 7.40 0.36
C SER A 108 4.35 7.20 1.62
N TYR A 109 5.52 7.84 1.65
CA TYR A 109 6.41 7.96 2.80
C TYR A 109 6.59 9.43 3.12
N GLY A 110 6.68 9.82 4.39
CA GLY A 110 6.84 11.23 4.79
C GLY A 110 6.07 11.55 6.06
N GLY A 111 6.43 10.89 7.16
CA GLY A 111 5.77 11.01 8.46
C GLY A 111 4.91 9.80 8.82
N TYR A 112 3.99 9.43 7.93
CA TYR A 112 3.28 8.16 7.99
C TYR A 112 3.60 7.35 6.73
N LEU A 113 3.55 6.02 6.86
CA LEU A 113 3.41 5.15 5.71
C LEU A 113 1.93 5.18 5.32
N THR A 114 1.62 5.59 4.10
CA THR A 114 0.25 5.57 3.57
C THR A 114 0.18 4.60 2.39
N ILE A 115 -0.78 3.68 2.40
CA ILE A 115 -1.04 2.73 1.32
C ILE A 115 -2.51 2.85 0.95
N ASP A 116 -2.80 3.35 -0.25
CA ASP A 116 -4.18 3.57 -0.77
C ASP A 116 -5.11 4.34 0.18
N GLY A 117 -4.52 5.24 0.97
CA GLY A 117 -5.23 6.06 1.96
C GLY A 117 -5.20 5.51 3.40
N ASP A 118 -4.89 4.23 3.59
CA ASP A 118 -4.65 3.69 4.94
C ASP A 118 -3.32 4.20 5.48
N SER A 119 -3.33 4.80 6.68
CA SER A 119 -2.14 5.37 7.29
C SER A 119 -1.60 4.51 8.44
N TYR A 120 -0.28 4.40 8.51
CA TYR A 120 0.44 3.59 9.47
C TYR A 120 1.57 4.40 10.08
N MET A 121 1.73 4.32 11.39
CA MET A 121 2.78 5.03 12.11
C MET A 121 4.16 4.51 11.69
N ASP A 122 4.96 5.41 11.10
CA ASP A 122 6.36 5.17 10.75
C ASP A 122 7.19 5.10 12.04
N HIS A 123 8.20 4.25 12.09
CA HIS A 123 9.11 4.21 13.25
C HIS A 123 10.27 5.21 13.04
N PRO A 124 10.88 5.75 14.12
CA PRO A 124 12.11 6.53 13.99
C PRO A 124 13.22 5.69 13.32
N GLY A 125 13.88 6.22 12.29
CA GLY A 125 14.79 5.45 11.42
C GLY A 125 14.10 4.63 10.32
N GLY A 126 12.79 4.85 10.12
CA GLY A 126 11.91 4.05 9.25
C GLY A 126 11.91 4.47 7.77
N TYR A 127 10.78 4.22 7.08
CA TYR A 127 10.68 4.30 5.61
C TYR A 127 11.08 5.63 5.02
N SER A 128 10.86 6.70 5.77
CA SER A 128 11.21 8.06 5.34
C SER A 128 12.72 8.22 5.12
N GLU A 129 13.56 7.49 5.87
CA GLU A 129 15.02 7.46 5.69
C GLU A 129 15.43 6.48 4.58
N GLU A 130 14.87 5.26 4.59
CA GLU A 130 15.19 4.25 3.57
C GLU A 130 14.69 4.64 2.17
N GLY A 131 13.63 5.44 2.06
CA GLY A 131 13.08 5.93 0.79
C GLY A 131 14.05 6.80 -0.01
N GLY A 132 15.12 7.29 0.63
CA GLY A 132 16.23 7.98 -0.03
C GLY A 132 16.95 7.13 -1.08
N ILE A 133 16.89 5.80 -0.99
CA ILE A 133 17.52 4.89 -1.97
C ILE A 133 16.96 5.04 -3.38
N LEU A 134 15.74 5.57 -3.52
CA LEU A 134 15.08 5.75 -4.81
C LEU A 134 15.49 7.05 -5.52
N GLY A 135 16.41 7.82 -4.92
CA GLY A 135 16.96 9.03 -5.52
C GLY A 135 16.05 10.25 -5.38
N THR A 136 16.14 11.19 -6.32
CA THR A 136 15.30 12.39 -6.39
C THR A 136 14.40 12.33 -7.61
N GLY A 137 13.43 13.24 -7.71
CA GLY A 137 12.79 13.50 -8.98
C GLY A 137 13.80 14.08 -9.99
N GLU A 138 13.54 13.87 -11.27
CA GLU A 138 14.40 14.28 -12.37
C GLU A 138 13.67 15.16 -13.39
N LYS A 139 12.33 15.19 -13.34
CA LYS A 139 11.44 15.87 -14.29
C LYS A 139 10.27 16.53 -13.59
N SER A 140 9.50 17.33 -14.32
CA SER A 140 8.17 17.77 -13.90
C SER A 140 7.19 16.60 -13.87
N VAL A 141 6.19 16.69 -12.99
CA VAL A 141 5.10 15.72 -12.93
C VAL A 141 4.27 15.81 -14.23
N PRO A 142 4.00 14.69 -14.93
CA PRO A 142 3.19 14.71 -16.14
C PRO A 142 1.77 15.20 -15.89
N GLU A 143 1.19 15.88 -16.88
CA GLU A 143 -0.26 16.14 -16.93
C GLU A 143 -0.93 14.91 -17.55
N TYR A 144 -1.81 14.23 -16.78
CA TYR A 144 -2.55 13.04 -17.20
C TYR A 144 -3.99 13.39 -17.58
#